data_AF-A0A024H6U6-F1
#
_entry.id   AF-A0A024H6U6-F1
#
_cell.length_a   1.000
_cell.length_b   1.000
_cell.length_c   1.000
_cell.angle_alpha   90.00
_cell.angle_beta   90.00
_cell.angle_gamma   90.00
#
_symmetry.space_group_name_H-M   'P 1'
#
loop_
_entity.id
_entity.type
_entity.pdbx_description
1 polymer ?
#
loop_
_entity_poly.entity_id
_entity_poly.type
_entity_poly.pdbx_seq_one_letter_code
_entity_poly.pdbx_strand_id
1 'polypeptide(L)'
;MVMVVNVASNCGLTPQYAGLEALYEKFRDRGFEILGVPCNQFAGQEPGSDSEIAEFCERNYGVSFPLTAKADVRGKDQHPLYAELTRFKTGLLPGLVKWNFEKFLVNRDGEVVARFAPTVEPDSAEVIDAVESALG
;
A
#
# COMPACT_ATOMS: atom_id res chain seq x y z
N MET A 1 10.32 9.09 2.38
CA MET A 1 10.00 7.84 1.67
C MET A 1 8.52 7.62 1.81
N VAL A 2 7.84 7.12 0.78
CA VAL A 2 6.41 6.79 0.89
C VAL A 2 6.19 5.36 0.41
N MET A 3 5.53 4.55 1.21
CA MET A 3 4.99 3.27 0.77
C MET A 3 3.52 3.42 0.41
N VAL A 4 3.18 3.24 -0.87
CA VAL A 4 1.80 3.26 -1.35
C VAL A 4 1.27 1.83 -1.38
N VAL A 5 0.11 1.59 -0.77
CA VAL A 5 -0.48 0.25 -0.65
C VAL A 5 -1.95 0.28 -1.08
N ASN A 6 -2.37 -0.56 -2.03
CA ASN A 6 -3.80 -0.71 -2.30
C ASN A 6 -4.42 -1.66 -1.26
N VAL A 7 -5.40 -1.18 -0.51
CA VAL A 7 -5.92 -1.90 0.66
C VAL A 7 -7.38 -2.32 0.47
N ALA A 8 -7.81 -3.29 1.28
CA ALA A 8 -9.16 -3.85 1.30
C ALA A 8 -9.55 -4.29 2.71
N SER A 9 -10.79 -4.04 3.15
CA SER A 9 -11.29 -4.44 4.47
C SER A 9 -11.70 -5.91 4.54
N ASN A 10 -12.23 -6.49 3.46
CA ASN A 10 -12.78 -7.85 3.43
C ASN A 10 -11.88 -8.85 2.65
N CYS A 11 -10.56 -8.73 2.81
CA CYS A 11 -9.57 -9.59 2.17
C CYS A 11 -8.97 -10.61 3.15
N GLY A 12 -8.52 -11.76 2.66
CA GLY A 12 -7.71 -12.69 3.48
C GLY A 12 -6.38 -12.08 3.96
N LEU A 13 -5.93 -11.00 3.31
CA LEU A 13 -4.73 -10.24 3.65
C LEU A 13 -5.02 -9.01 4.51
N THR A 14 -6.29 -8.73 4.88
CA THR A 14 -6.64 -7.61 5.78
C THR A 14 -5.82 -7.58 7.07
N PRO A 15 -5.45 -8.71 7.71
CA PRO A 15 -4.57 -8.68 8.89
C PRO A 15 -3.23 -7.94 8.68
N GLN A 16 -2.78 -7.75 7.44
CA GLN A 16 -1.57 -6.96 7.14
C GLN A 16 -1.68 -5.49 7.54
N TYR A 17 -2.87 -4.94 7.79
CA TYR A 17 -3.01 -3.60 8.37
C TYR A 17 -2.22 -3.44 9.67
N ALA A 18 -2.20 -4.46 10.54
CA ALA A 18 -1.42 -4.42 11.78
C ALA A 18 0.09 -4.36 11.51
N GLY A 19 0.57 -5.11 10.51
CA GLY A 19 1.96 -5.08 10.09
C GLY A 19 2.35 -3.74 9.45
N LEU A 20 1.47 -3.16 8.63
CA LEU A 20 1.66 -1.84 8.04
C LEU A 20 1.72 -0.75 9.12
N GLU A 21 0.82 -0.79 10.10
CA GLU A 21 0.82 0.17 11.21
C GLU A 21 2.10 0.06 12.04
N ALA A 22 2.53 -1.16 12.39
CA ALA A 22 3.79 -1.37 13.09
C ALA A 22 5.01 -0.87 12.30
N LEU A 23 5.02 -1.10 10.97
CA LEU A 23 6.06 -0.60 10.07
C LEU A 23 6.07 0.93 10.03
N TYR A 24 4.90 1.56 9.94
CA TYR A 24 4.74 3.00 9.95
C TYR A 24 5.25 3.59 11.26
N GLU A 25 4.78 3.11 12.41
CA GLU A 25 5.24 3.57 13.73
C GLU A 25 6.75 3.42 13.92
N LYS A 26 7.35 2.33 13.41
CA LYS A 26 8.79 2.09 13.52
C LYS A 26 9.63 3.13 12.76
N PHE A 27 9.17 3.60 11.61
CA PHE A 27 9.99 4.41 10.70
C PHE A 27 9.47 5.84 10.46
N ARG A 28 8.28 6.20 10.93
CA ARG A 28 7.65 7.51 10.67
C ARG A 28 8.53 8.69 11.07
N ASP A 29 9.17 8.62 12.24
CA ASP A 29 10.06 9.68 12.74
C ASP A 29 11.37 9.82 11.94
N ARG A 30 11.66 8.85 11.06
CA ARG A 30 12.81 8.88 10.14
C ARG A 30 12.42 9.41 8.75
N GLY A 31 11.19 9.87 8.56
CA GLY A 31 10.69 10.38 7.28
C GLY A 31 10.17 9.30 6.33
N PHE A 32 9.67 8.20 6.89
CA PHE A 32 8.88 7.19 6.19
C PHE A 32 7.38 7.48 6.37
N GLU A 33 6.61 7.28 5.32
CA GLU A 33 5.16 7.47 5.33
C GLU A 33 4.49 6.28 4.67
N ILE A 34 3.28 5.92 5.09
CA ILE A 34 2.43 4.97 4.39
C ILE A 34 1.21 5.69 3.85
N LEU A 35 0.85 5.43 2.59
CA LEU A 35 -0.41 5.89 2.00
C LEU A 35 -1.28 4.70 1.62
N GLY A 36 -2.38 4.51 2.34
CA GLY A 36 -3.37 3.49 2.01
C GLY A 36 -4.32 3.99 0.92
N VAL A 37 -4.53 3.16 -0.10
CA VAL A 37 -5.46 3.43 -1.19
C VAL A 37 -6.54 2.36 -1.21
N PRO A 38 -7.70 2.59 -0.59
CA PRO A 38 -8.81 1.66 -0.64
C PRO A 38 -9.22 1.37 -2.09
N CYS A 39 -9.43 0.09 -2.42
CA CYS A 39 -9.74 -0.32 -3.79
C CYS A 39 -10.71 -1.50 -3.82
N ASN A 40 -11.84 -1.33 -4.52
CA ASN A 40 -12.88 -2.36 -4.61
C ASN A 40 -12.75 -3.28 -5.85
N GLN A 41 -11.71 -3.10 -6.66
CA GLN A 41 -11.58 -3.80 -7.96
C GLN A 41 -11.18 -5.28 -7.84
N PHE A 42 -10.86 -5.75 -6.64
CA PHE A 42 -10.42 -7.13 -6.38
C PHE A 42 -11.48 -7.86 -5.54
N ALA A 43 -12.28 -8.69 -6.21
CA ALA A 43 -13.37 -9.48 -5.63
C ALA A 43 -14.40 -8.68 -4.79
N GLY A 44 -14.52 -7.37 -5.01
CA GLY A 44 -15.48 -6.55 -4.26
C GLY A 44 -15.17 -6.44 -2.76
N GLN A 45 -13.89 -6.55 -2.38
CA GLN A 45 -13.44 -6.65 -0.98
C GLN A 45 -13.35 -5.30 -0.24
N GLU A 46 -13.75 -4.19 -0.88
CA GLU A 46 -13.80 -2.86 -0.27
C GLU A 46 -15.13 -2.14 -0.60
N PRO A 47 -16.29 -2.72 -0.20
CA PRO A 47 -17.60 -2.23 -0.62
C PRO A 47 -18.03 -0.95 0.10
N GLY A 48 -17.46 -0.66 1.28
CA GLY A 48 -17.84 0.47 2.12
C GLY A 48 -17.56 1.83 1.50
N SER A 49 -18.18 2.87 2.06
CA SER A 49 -17.85 4.27 1.83
C SER A 49 -16.50 4.63 2.45
N ASP A 50 -15.92 5.75 2.03
CA ASP A 50 -14.62 6.21 2.53
C ASP A 50 -14.61 6.36 4.07
N SER A 51 -15.70 6.83 4.67
CA SER A 51 -15.84 6.95 6.12
C SER A 51 -15.93 5.60 6.82
N GLU A 52 -16.71 4.65 6.28
CA GLU A 52 -16.83 3.30 6.86
C GLU A 52 -15.49 2.54 6.80
N ILE A 53 -14.72 2.75 5.73
CA ILE A 53 -13.39 2.13 5.56
C ILE A 53 -12.41 2.72 6.59
N ALA A 54 -12.38 4.05 6.75
CA ALA A 54 -11.52 4.69 7.74
C ALA A 54 -11.85 4.23 9.16
N GLU A 55 -13.13 4.22 9.54
CA GLU A 55 -13.58 3.72 10.85
C GLU A 55 -13.23 2.23 11.04
N PHE A 56 -13.33 1.41 10.00
CA PHE A 56 -12.93 0.01 10.06
C PHE A 56 -11.44 -0.14 10.36
N CYS A 57 -10.58 0.59 9.65
CA CYS A 57 -9.13 0.52 9.80
C CYS A 57 -8.68 1.00 11.19
N GLU A 58 -9.24 2.13 11.66
CA GLU A 58 -8.96 2.67 12.99
C GLU A 58 -9.42 1.70 14.09
N ARG A 59 -10.69 1.27 14.05
CA ARG A 59 -11.27 0.49 15.15
C ARG A 59 -10.70 -0.92 15.27
N ASN A 60 -10.34 -1.57 14.16
CA ASN A 60 -9.91 -2.96 14.17
C ASN A 60 -8.39 -3.14 14.20
N TYR A 61 -7.64 -2.15 13.69
CA TYR A 61 -6.20 -2.27 13.50
C TYR A 61 -5.40 -1.09 14.06
N GLY A 62 -6.07 -0.03 14.54
CA GLY A 62 -5.39 1.15 15.07
C GLY A 62 -4.62 1.94 14.01
N VAL A 63 -5.02 1.81 12.73
CA VAL A 63 -4.33 2.46 11.60
C VAL A 63 -4.29 3.97 11.81
N SER A 64 -3.07 4.53 11.81
CA SER A 64 -2.80 5.95 11.99
C SER A 64 -2.18 6.62 10.76
N PHE A 65 -1.73 5.83 9.79
CA PHE A 65 -1.30 6.33 8.48
C PHE A 65 -2.50 6.80 7.62
N PRO A 66 -2.32 7.79 6.73
CA PRO A 66 -3.39 8.35 5.92
C PRO A 66 -3.98 7.35 4.92
N LEU A 67 -5.31 7.39 4.79
CA LEU A 67 -6.07 6.73 3.74
C LEU A 67 -6.60 7.76 2.75
N THR A 68 -6.53 7.44 1.46
CA THR A 68 -7.18 8.24 0.41
C THR A 68 -8.66 7.89 0.27
N ALA A 69 -9.41 8.69 -0.49
CA ALA A 69 -10.70 8.26 -1.03
C ALA A 69 -10.51 7.01 -1.91
N LYS A 70 -11.52 6.15 -1.96
CA LYS A 70 -11.46 4.93 -2.77
C LYS A 70 -11.14 5.23 -4.23
N ALA A 71 -10.19 4.48 -4.80
CA ALA A 71 -9.70 4.72 -6.15
C ALA A 71 -9.49 3.42 -6.93
N ASP A 72 -9.65 3.51 -8.24
CA ASP A 72 -9.34 2.44 -9.17
C ASP A 72 -7.82 2.39 -9.42
N VAL A 73 -7.23 1.20 -9.30
CA VAL A 73 -5.78 0.98 -9.42
C VAL A 73 -5.40 0.29 -10.73
N ARG A 74 -6.39 -0.10 -11.53
CA ARG A 74 -6.24 -0.71 -12.86
C ARG A 74 -7.41 -0.38 -13.77
N GLY A 75 -7.24 -0.58 -15.08
CA GLY A 75 -8.29 -0.41 -16.07
C GLY A 75 -8.37 1.02 -16.63
N LYS A 76 -9.45 1.33 -17.35
CA LYS A 76 -9.63 2.60 -18.07
C LYS A 76 -9.71 3.81 -17.15
N ASP A 77 -10.22 3.61 -15.93
CA ASP A 77 -10.43 4.65 -14.91
C ASP A 77 -9.31 4.61 -13.84
N GLN A 78 -8.19 3.94 -14.15
CA GLN A 78 -7.03 3.84 -13.25
C GLN A 78 -6.57 5.24 -12.82
N HIS A 79 -6.42 5.42 -11.51
CA HIS A 79 -5.92 6.66 -10.94
C HIS A 79 -4.50 6.97 -11.46
N PRO A 80 -4.19 8.25 -11.82
CA PRO A 80 -2.89 8.63 -12.37
C PRO A 80 -1.69 8.20 -11.54
N LEU A 81 -1.81 8.24 -10.20
CA LEU A 81 -0.79 7.71 -9.29
C LEU A 81 -0.44 6.25 -9.62
N TYR A 82 -1.44 5.38 -9.75
CA TYR A 82 -1.20 3.96 -10.07
C TYR A 82 -0.71 3.77 -11.51
N ALA A 83 -1.11 4.63 -12.45
CA ALA A 83 -0.57 4.61 -13.80
C ALA A 83 0.94 4.89 -13.80
N GLU A 84 1.45 5.76 -12.91
CA GLU A 84 2.89 5.98 -12.73
C GLU A 84 3.56 4.84 -11.95
N LEU A 85 3.00 4.43 -10.80
CA LEU A 85 3.58 3.35 -9.97
C LEU A 85 3.76 2.04 -10.76
N THR A 86 2.81 1.73 -11.64
CA THR A 86 2.82 0.50 -12.42
C THR A 86 3.72 0.55 -13.66
N ARG A 87 4.33 1.71 -13.99
CA ARG A 87 5.39 1.81 -15.01
C ARG A 87 6.73 1.25 -14.54
N PHE A 88 6.88 0.90 -13.27
CA PHE A 88 8.09 0.31 -12.71
C PHE A 88 8.55 -0.91 -13.52
N LYS A 89 9.70 -0.79 -14.19
CA LYS A 89 10.18 -1.72 -15.23
C LYS A 89 11.14 -2.80 -14.74
N THR A 90 11.63 -2.71 -13.51
CA THR A 90 12.78 -3.49 -13.04
C THR A 90 12.39 -4.77 -12.29
N GLY A 91 11.12 -5.17 -12.28
CA GLY A 91 10.63 -6.38 -11.61
C GLY A 91 9.96 -7.41 -12.53
N LEU A 92 9.85 -8.65 -12.05
CA LEU A 92 9.14 -9.78 -12.70
C LEU A 92 7.60 -9.61 -12.77
N LEU A 93 7.04 -8.53 -12.21
CA LEU A 93 5.60 -8.27 -12.17
C LEU A 93 5.17 -7.35 -13.33
N PRO A 94 4.50 -7.86 -14.39
CA PRO A 94 4.08 -7.02 -15.50
C PRO A 94 2.99 -6.03 -15.06
N GLY A 95 3.32 -4.73 -15.13
CA GLY A 95 2.52 -3.54 -15.48
C GLY A 95 1.18 -3.25 -14.80
N LEU A 96 0.60 -4.17 -14.04
CA LEU A 96 -0.71 -4.01 -13.41
C LEU A 96 -0.68 -4.56 -11.99
N VAL A 97 -1.46 -3.93 -11.12
CA VAL A 97 -1.72 -4.43 -9.76
C VAL A 97 -2.48 -5.75 -9.85
N LYS A 98 -1.99 -6.78 -9.14
CA LYS A 98 -2.51 -8.15 -9.25
C LYS A 98 -3.59 -8.44 -8.21
N TRP A 99 -3.45 -7.90 -7.00
CA TRP A 99 -4.39 -8.13 -5.91
C TRP A 99 -4.33 -7.01 -4.86
N ASN A 100 -5.17 -7.10 -3.84
CA ASN A 100 -5.08 -6.28 -2.63
C ASN A 100 -3.73 -6.46 -1.93
N PHE A 101 -3.28 -5.43 -1.22
CA PHE A 101 -2.04 -5.36 -0.44
C PHE A 101 -0.75 -5.41 -1.25
N GLU A 102 -0.79 -4.97 -2.51
CA GLU A 102 0.44 -4.72 -3.27
C GLU A 102 1.07 -3.41 -2.81
N LYS A 103 2.40 -3.39 -2.68
CA LYS A 103 3.12 -2.30 -1.99
C LYS A 103 4.17 -1.71 -2.93
N PHE A 104 4.22 -0.39 -3.03
CA PHE A 104 5.19 0.34 -3.84
C PHE A 104 5.98 1.29 -2.94
N LEU A 105 7.29 1.10 -2.85
CA LEU A 105 8.17 2.00 -2.11
C LEU A 105 8.70 3.09 -3.07
N VAL A 106 8.42 4.34 -2.73
CA VAL A 106 8.76 5.52 -3.53
C VAL A 106 9.77 6.38 -2.80
N ASN A 107 10.86 6.75 -3.50
CA ASN A 107 11.91 7.59 -2.97
C ASN A 107 11.54 9.09 -2.97
N ARG A 108 12.45 9.95 -2.49
CA ARG A 108 12.23 11.41 -2.37
C ARG A 108 12.19 12.08 -3.75
N ASP A 109 12.80 11.45 -4.75
CA ASP A 109 12.81 11.90 -6.13
C ASP A 109 11.55 11.45 -6.90
N GLY A 110 10.64 10.72 -6.24
CA GLY A 110 9.40 10.21 -6.83
C GLY A 110 9.56 8.92 -7.62
N GLU A 111 10.72 8.27 -7.54
CA GLU A 111 10.99 7.02 -8.24
C GLU A 111 10.55 5.83 -7.37
N VAL A 112 9.87 4.85 -8.00
CA VAL A 112 9.61 3.57 -7.36
C VAL A 112 10.95 2.83 -7.24
N VAL A 113 11.38 2.52 -6.02
CA VAL A 113 12.64 1.82 -5.73
C VAL A 113 12.43 0.35 -5.38
N ALA A 114 11.23 -0.02 -4.92
CA ALA A 114 10.84 -1.40 -4.70
C ALA A 114 9.33 -1.61 -4.90
N ARG A 115 8.95 -2.83 -5.26
CA ARG A 115 7.56 -3.27 -5.39
C ARG A 115 7.42 -4.66 -4.81
N PHE A 116 6.49 -4.82 -3.87
CA PHE A 116 6.29 -6.09 -3.15
C PHE A 116 4.94 -6.69 -3.50
N ALA A 117 4.94 -8.01 -3.72
CA ALA A 117 3.73 -8.74 -4.03
C ALA A 117 2.74 -8.72 -2.84
N PRO A 118 1.43 -8.92 -3.08
CA PRO A 118 0.40 -9.02 -2.05
C PRO A 118 0.77 -9.89 -0.84
N THR A 119 1.38 -11.05 -1.10
CA THR A 119 1.73 -12.05 -0.08
C THR A 119 3.02 -11.74 0.68
N VAL A 120 3.75 -10.69 0.30
CA VAL A 120 4.92 -10.23 1.06
C VAL A 120 4.41 -9.46 2.26
N GLU A 121 4.70 -9.99 3.45
CA GLU A 121 4.27 -9.39 4.71
C GLU A 121 5.02 -8.06 4.98
N PRO A 122 4.34 -7.06 5.57
CA PRO A 122 4.95 -5.75 5.85
C PRO A 122 6.19 -5.80 6.77
N ASP A 123 6.29 -6.81 7.62
CA ASP A 123 7.38 -7.03 8.57
C ASP A 123 8.46 -8.00 8.05
N SER A 124 8.34 -8.45 6.81
CA SER A 124 9.35 -9.30 6.19
C SER A 124 10.70 -8.57 6.08
N ALA A 125 11.79 -9.34 6.15
CA ALA A 125 13.14 -8.79 5.97
C ALA A 125 13.27 -8.03 4.64
N GLU A 126 12.66 -8.53 3.57
CA GLU A 126 12.65 -7.88 2.25
C GLU A 126 12.08 -6.45 2.31
N VAL A 127 10.99 -6.24 3.05
CA VAL A 127 10.36 -4.92 3.20
C VAL A 127 11.17 -4.04 4.13
N ILE A 128 11.60 -4.57 5.28
CA ILE A 128 12.37 -3.80 6.28
C ILE A 128 13.70 -3.32 5.68
N ASP A 129 14.45 -4.21 5.03
CA ASP A 129 15.77 -3.90 4.45
C ASP A 129 15.63 -2.85 3.35
N ALA A 130 14.56 -2.91 2.54
CA ALA A 130 14.29 -1.93 1.51
C ALA A 130 13.94 -0.55 2.10
N VAL A 131 13.13 -0.50 3.16
CA VAL A 131 12.80 0.75 3.85
C VAL A 131 14.05 1.34 4.51
N GLU A 132 14.86 0.53 5.20
CA GLU A 132 16.11 0.98 5.82
C GLU A 132 17.09 1.53 4.77
N SER A 133 17.33 0.78 3.69
CA SER A 133 18.20 1.19 2.59
C SER A 133 17.73 2.49 1.93
N ALA A 134 16.42 2.71 1.83
CA ALA A 134 15.85 3.90 1.21
C ALA A 134 15.87 5.14 2.13
N LEU A 135 16.00 4.95 3.45
CA LEU A 135 16.04 6.04 4.43
C LEU A 135 17.46 6.57 4.71
N GLY A 136 18.51 5.81 4.36
CA GLY A 136 19.91 6.20 4.54
C GLY A 136 20.72 5.15 5.27
#